data_AF-L0GSR8-F1
#
_entry.id   AF-L0GSR8-F1
#
_cell.length_a   1.000
_cell.length_b   1.000
_cell.length_c   1.000
_cell.angle_alpha   90.00
_cell.angle_beta   90.00
_cell.angle_gamma   90.00
#
_symmetry.space_group_name_H-M   'P 1'
#
loop_
_entity.id
_entity.type
_entity.pdbx_description
1 polymer ?
#
loop_
_entity_poly.entity_id
_entity_poly.type
_entity_poly.pdbx_seq_one_letter_code
_entity_poly.pdbx_strand_id
1 'polypeptide(L)'
;MLGHPKSGTNWLCSVLSDYYDIPVFKAWLRVLPAVSPQIFHMHRFVPTAVARRRTFYLYRDGRDILVSRFFAIVRSKYDDRAKQAFERYTGVPMAEQQIREQLPAFIDWSFQGNQGSSVRWHAHVERAFRHPYVRLSYEAMKADTFAAVARAIEEVSGVAADPGRLKAAIAANAFEKKKAADNAHFLRSGTTGDWRKHFSRAAAERFEGYANRALVMLGYEAGSDWIETCTP
;
A
#
# COMPACT_ATOMS: atom_id res chain seq x y z
N MET A 1 10.43 5.33 -5.17
CA MET A 1 9.21 4.49 -5.14
C MET A 1 8.11 5.26 -4.41
N LEU A 2 6.92 5.27 -5.02
CA LEU A 2 5.72 5.93 -4.51
C LEU A 2 4.60 4.89 -4.38
N GLY A 3 3.76 5.03 -3.37
CA GLY A 3 2.56 4.20 -3.23
C GLY A 3 1.75 4.68 -2.04
N HIS A 4 0.46 4.34 -2.02
CA HIS A 4 -0.37 4.62 -0.85
C HIS A 4 0.18 3.84 0.36
N PRO A 5 0.11 4.35 1.61
CA PRO A 5 0.42 3.54 2.78
C PRO A 5 -0.26 2.17 2.73
N LYS A 6 0.45 1.12 3.16
CA LYS A 6 -0.02 -0.29 3.16
C LYS A 6 -0.21 -0.94 1.78
N SER A 7 0.20 -0.30 0.68
CA SER A 7 0.21 -0.92 -0.66
C SER A 7 1.36 -1.93 -0.89
N GLY A 8 2.22 -2.17 0.09
CA GLY A 8 3.37 -3.08 -0.04
C GLY A 8 4.67 -2.40 -0.45
N THR A 9 4.72 -1.07 -0.36
CA THR A 9 5.85 -0.21 -0.73
C THR A 9 7.19 -0.69 -0.15
N ASN A 10 7.23 -1.11 1.11
CA ASN A 10 8.44 -1.63 1.76
C ASN A 10 9.03 -2.84 1.03
N TRP A 11 8.19 -3.75 0.56
CA TRP A 11 8.65 -4.97 -0.12
C TRP A 11 9.36 -4.64 -1.43
N LEU A 12 8.70 -3.85 -2.29
CA LEU A 12 9.31 -3.38 -3.53
C LEU A 12 10.58 -2.56 -3.28
N CYS A 13 10.57 -1.68 -2.27
CA CYS A 13 11.74 -0.87 -1.93
C CYS A 13 12.97 -1.72 -1.63
N SER A 14 12.81 -2.79 -0.85
CA SER A 14 13.93 -3.66 -0.52
C SER A 14 14.38 -4.51 -1.71
N VAL A 15 13.46 -5.02 -2.54
CA VAL A 15 13.83 -5.73 -3.77
C VAL A 15 14.63 -4.82 -4.70
N LEU A 16 14.18 -3.57 -4.90
CA LEU A 16 14.91 -2.59 -5.72
C LEU A 16 16.24 -2.18 -5.08
N SER A 17 16.31 -2.09 -3.76
CA SER A 17 17.54 -1.77 -3.02
C SER A 17 18.61 -2.82 -3.29
N ASP A 18 18.26 -4.09 -3.15
CA ASP A 18 19.19 -5.20 -3.36
C ASP A 18 19.49 -5.40 -4.86
N TYR A 19 18.50 -5.18 -5.73
CA TYR A 19 18.69 -5.27 -7.18
C TYR A 19 19.62 -4.18 -7.71
N TYR A 20 19.52 -2.94 -7.24
CA TYR A 20 20.39 -1.86 -7.72
C TYR A 20 21.68 -1.71 -6.92
N ASP A 21 21.78 -2.37 -5.75
CA ASP A 21 22.80 -2.10 -4.73
C ASP A 21 22.81 -0.62 -4.31
N ILE A 22 21.60 -0.09 -4.07
CA ILE A 22 21.37 1.32 -3.72
C ILE A 22 20.53 1.38 -2.45
N PRO A 23 21.00 2.07 -1.38
CA PRO A 23 20.28 2.09 -0.13
C PRO A 23 18.95 2.85 -0.22
N VAL A 24 17.97 2.39 0.56
CA VAL A 24 16.75 3.16 0.82
C VAL A 24 17.08 4.37 1.69
N PHE A 25 16.62 5.56 1.29
CA PHE A 25 16.84 6.79 2.04
C PHE A 25 16.12 6.74 3.40
N LYS A 26 16.88 6.95 4.48
CA LYS A 26 16.39 7.02 5.87
C LYS A 26 16.72 8.40 6.44
N ALA A 27 15.79 9.34 6.29
CA ALA A 27 15.99 10.74 6.67
C ALA A 27 16.39 10.92 8.15
N TRP A 28 15.84 10.10 9.05
CA TRP A 28 16.09 10.16 10.50
C TRP A 28 17.47 9.64 10.93
N LEU A 29 18.25 9.05 10.03
CA LEU A 29 19.62 8.60 10.30
C LEU A 29 20.68 9.58 9.78
N ARG A 30 20.29 10.74 9.24
CA ARG A 30 21.22 11.65 8.55
C ARG A 30 21.00 13.11 8.93
N VAL A 31 22.11 13.79 9.19
CA VAL A 31 22.18 15.24 9.42
C VAL A 31 22.39 16.01 8.11
N LEU A 32 22.96 15.37 7.08
CA LEU A 32 23.28 15.99 5.78
C LEU A 32 22.67 15.24 4.59
N PRO A 33 22.34 15.93 3.48
CA PRO A 33 21.84 15.31 2.26
C PRO A 33 22.88 14.35 1.66
N ALA A 34 22.41 13.24 1.11
CA ALA A 34 23.27 12.25 0.51
C ALA A 34 23.74 12.66 -0.89
N VAL A 35 25.04 12.49 -1.16
CA VAL A 35 25.64 12.66 -2.50
C VAL A 35 25.59 11.39 -3.36
N SER A 36 25.20 10.24 -2.78
CA SER A 36 25.07 8.96 -3.50
C SER A 36 23.65 8.74 -4.01
N PRO A 37 23.45 7.91 -5.06
CA PRO A 37 22.12 7.45 -5.45
C PRO A 37 21.38 6.81 -4.27
N GLN A 38 20.08 7.04 -4.18
CA GLN A 38 19.22 6.47 -3.13
C GLN A 38 17.81 6.19 -3.60
N ILE A 39 17.18 5.19 -2.99
CA ILE A 39 15.76 4.91 -3.20
C ILE A 39 14.94 5.69 -2.18
N PHE A 40 14.21 6.69 -2.68
CA PHE A 40 13.23 7.42 -1.87
C PHE A 40 11.96 6.58 -1.72
N HIS A 41 11.59 6.24 -0.48
CA HIS A 41 10.30 5.61 -0.16
C HIS A 41 9.30 6.69 0.25
N MET A 42 8.34 6.98 -0.62
CA MET A 42 7.43 8.10 -0.47
C MET A 42 5.96 7.66 -0.44
N HIS A 43 5.16 8.39 0.33
CA HIS A 43 3.69 8.31 0.33
C HIS A 43 3.04 9.63 -0.10
N ARG A 44 3.86 10.61 -0.49
CA ARG A 44 3.42 11.91 -1.02
C ARG A 44 4.11 12.17 -2.36
N PHE A 45 3.41 12.89 -3.22
CA PHE A 45 3.87 13.21 -4.56
C PHE A 45 5.02 14.22 -4.52
N VAL A 46 6.09 13.93 -5.27
CA VAL A 46 7.16 14.90 -5.53
C VAL A 46 6.79 15.72 -6.77
N PRO A 47 6.72 17.07 -6.68
CA PRO A 47 6.19 17.91 -7.75
C PRO A 47 7.20 18.21 -8.87
N THR A 48 8.16 17.33 -9.17
CA THR A 48 9.18 17.56 -10.21
C THR A 48 9.10 16.52 -11.33
N ALA A 49 9.23 16.98 -12.59
CA ALA A 49 9.16 16.10 -13.76
C ALA A 49 10.28 15.05 -13.78
N VAL A 50 11.48 15.44 -13.34
CA VAL A 50 12.66 14.54 -13.25
C VAL A 50 12.39 13.38 -12.28
N ALA A 51 11.84 13.65 -11.10
CA ALA A 51 11.50 12.60 -10.15
C ALA A 51 10.44 11.65 -10.72
N ARG A 52 9.46 12.18 -11.47
CA ARG A 52 8.36 11.37 -12.01
C ARG A 52 8.81 10.28 -12.97
N ARG A 53 9.76 10.59 -13.86
CA ARG A 53 10.25 9.63 -14.89
C ARG A 53 10.96 8.40 -14.30
N ARG A 54 11.51 8.51 -13.09
CA ARG A 54 12.22 7.41 -12.41
C ARG A 54 11.42 6.82 -11.24
N THR A 55 10.13 7.09 -11.18
CA THR A 55 9.28 6.68 -10.06
C THR A 55 8.45 5.45 -10.41
N PHE A 56 8.74 4.36 -9.71
CA PHE A 56 7.84 3.22 -9.57
C PHE A 56 6.64 3.61 -8.69
N TYR A 57 5.42 3.35 -9.18
CA TYR A 57 4.18 3.50 -8.45
C TYR A 57 3.55 2.14 -8.15
N LEU A 58 3.55 1.75 -6.87
CA LEU A 58 2.91 0.52 -6.40
C LEU A 58 1.49 0.84 -5.92
N TYR A 59 0.49 0.19 -6.52
CA TYR A 59 -0.90 0.24 -6.06
C TYR A 59 -1.36 -1.13 -5.55
N ARG A 60 -2.46 -1.13 -4.81
CA ARG A 60 -3.10 -2.31 -4.23
C ARG A 60 -4.59 -2.03 -4.09
N ASP A 61 -5.41 -3.08 -4.07
CA ASP A 61 -6.84 -2.99 -3.81
C ASP A 61 -7.10 -2.16 -2.53
N GLY A 62 -7.91 -1.10 -2.67
CA GLY A 62 -8.24 -0.18 -1.58
C GLY A 62 -8.95 -0.86 -0.42
N ARG A 63 -9.70 -1.92 -0.69
CA ARG A 63 -10.43 -2.71 0.31
C ARG A 63 -9.44 -3.46 1.20
N ASP A 64 -8.45 -4.13 0.58
CA ASP A 64 -7.35 -4.78 1.31
C ASP A 64 -6.48 -3.79 2.09
N ILE A 65 -6.26 -2.59 1.55
CA ILE A 65 -5.54 -1.51 2.24
C ILE A 65 -6.25 -1.11 3.53
N LEU A 66 -7.57 -0.93 3.49
CA LEU A 66 -8.36 -0.53 4.66
C LEU A 66 -8.35 -1.60 5.74
N VAL A 67 -8.58 -2.86 5.37
CA VAL A 67 -8.45 -3.99 6.30
C VAL A 67 -7.05 -4.01 6.89
N SER A 68 -6.01 -3.89 6.06
CA SER A 68 -4.62 -3.87 6.53
C SER A 68 -4.34 -2.69 7.48
N ARG A 69 -4.94 -1.52 7.24
CA ARG A 69 -4.80 -0.34 8.10
C ARG A 69 -5.56 -0.50 9.42
N PHE A 70 -6.75 -1.08 9.41
CA PHE A 70 -7.53 -1.37 10.62
C PHE A 70 -6.72 -2.22 11.59
N PHE A 71 -6.26 -3.39 11.15
CA PHE A 71 -5.44 -4.27 11.99
C PHE A 71 -4.12 -3.62 12.41
N ALA A 72 -3.50 -2.82 11.54
CA ALA A 72 -2.28 -2.12 11.91
C ALA A 72 -2.52 -1.15 13.08
N ILE A 73 -3.60 -0.37 13.05
CA ILE A 73 -3.94 0.56 14.13
C ILE A 73 -4.25 -0.20 15.42
N VAL A 74 -5.05 -1.27 15.35
CA VAL A 74 -5.44 -2.03 16.55
C VAL A 74 -4.26 -2.70 17.24
N ARG A 75 -3.29 -3.21 16.47
CA ARG A 75 -2.17 -4.01 16.99
C ARG A 75 -0.90 -3.21 17.30
N SER A 76 -0.76 -2.00 16.75
CA SER A 76 0.47 -1.21 16.83
C SER A 76 0.39 -0.19 17.95
N LYS A 77 1.33 -0.28 18.91
CA LYS A 77 1.55 0.76 19.92
C LYS A 77 1.97 2.12 19.33
N TYR A 78 2.40 2.15 18.07
CA TYR A 78 2.82 3.39 17.39
C TYR A 78 1.65 4.14 16.75
N ASP A 79 0.48 3.51 16.66
CA ASP A 79 -0.72 4.08 16.04
C ASP A 79 -1.77 4.51 17.10
N ASP A 80 -1.40 4.64 18.38
CA ASP A 80 -2.29 5.02 19.49
C ASP A 80 -3.08 6.31 19.21
N ARG A 81 -2.45 7.30 18.57
CA ARG A 81 -3.14 8.55 18.19
C ARG A 81 -4.27 8.31 17.19
N ALA A 82 -4.04 7.43 16.21
CA ALA A 82 -5.05 7.07 15.21
C ALA A 82 -6.16 6.24 15.85
N LYS A 83 -5.80 5.31 16.74
CA LYS A 83 -6.75 4.51 17.53
C LYS A 83 -7.67 5.41 18.37
N GLN A 84 -7.10 6.27 19.21
CA GLN A 84 -7.86 7.20 20.06
C GLN A 84 -8.71 8.19 19.24
N ALA A 85 -8.25 8.60 18.06
CA ALA A 85 -9.04 9.47 17.17
C ALA A 85 -10.25 8.74 16.58
N PHE A 86 -10.09 7.47 16.21
CA PHE A 86 -11.21 6.63 15.76
C PHE A 86 -12.20 6.36 16.92
N GLU A 87 -11.71 5.99 18.10
CA GLU A 87 -12.54 5.72 19.27
C GLU A 87 -13.33 6.96 19.72
N ARG A 88 -12.75 8.16 19.61
CA ARG A 88 -13.48 9.42 19.84
C ARG A 88 -14.52 9.71 18.77
N TYR A 89 -14.26 9.31 17.52
CA TYR A 89 -15.18 9.50 16.41
C TYR A 89 -16.42 8.60 16.53
N THR A 90 -16.23 7.36 16.98
CA THR A 90 -17.32 6.37 17.06
C THR A 90 -17.93 6.23 18.45
N GLY A 91 -17.23 6.66 19.50
CA GLY A 91 -17.59 6.40 20.90
C GLY A 91 -17.37 4.95 21.34
N VAL A 92 -16.76 4.10 20.50
CA VAL A 92 -16.51 2.68 20.80
C VAL A 92 -15.03 2.33 20.73
N PRO A 93 -14.50 1.48 21.63
CA PRO A 93 -13.12 0.99 21.56
C PRO A 93 -12.84 0.24 20.26
N MET A 94 -11.69 0.48 19.65
CA MET A 94 -11.30 -0.21 18.43
C MET A 94 -10.85 -1.64 18.75
N ALA A 95 -11.54 -2.64 18.21
CA ALA A 95 -11.32 -4.04 18.55
C ALA A 95 -11.16 -4.90 17.30
N GLU A 96 -10.14 -5.76 17.32
CA GLU A 96 -9.82 -6.63 16.19
C GLU A 96 -10.97 -7.59 15.85
N GLN A 97 -11.55 -8.17 16.89
CA GLN A 97 -12.64 -9.15 16.81
C GLN A 97 -13.93 -8.53 16.28
N GLN A 98 -14.04 -7.19 16.31
CA GLN A 98 -15.20 -6.43 15.85
C GLN A 98 -14.95 -5.72 14.52
N ILE A 99 -13.93 -6.14 13.76
CA ILE A 99 -13.58 -5.49 12.50
C ILE A 99 -14.77 -5.42 11.54
N ARG A 100 -15.59 -6.47 11.47
CA ARG A 100 -16.72 -6.55 10.54
C ARG A 100 -17.78 -5.50 10.86
N GLU A 101 -18.05 -5.28 12.14
CA GLU A 101 -19.01 -4.30 12.66
C GLU A 101 -18.46 -2.88 12.62
N GLN A 102 -17.15 -2.70 12.86
CA GLN A 102 -16.50 -1.39 12.93
C GLN A 102 -16.05 -0.85 11.58
N LEU A 103 -15.91 -1.71 10.55
CA LEU A 103 -15.43 -1.32 9.23
C LEU A 103 -16.24 -0.22 8.54
N PRO A 104 -17.60 -0.20 8.57
CA PRO A 104 -18.37 0.88 7.95
C PRO A 104 -17.98 2.26 8.49
N ALA A 105 -17.95 2.42 9.83
CA ALA A 105 -17.53 3.67 10.47
C ALA A 105 -16.05 3.98 10.24
N PHE A 106 -15.20 2.95 10.19
CA PHE A 106 -13.77 3.10 9.90
C PHE A 106 -13.51 3.60 8.48
N ILE A 107 -14.32 3.16 7.50
CA ILE A 107 -14.28 3.65 6.12
C ILE A 107 -14.62 5.13 6.08
N ASP A 108 -15.78 5.52 6.65
CA ASP A 108 -16.20 6.92 6.72
C ASP A 108 -15.11 7.79 7.36
N TRP A 109 -14.61 7.40 8.53
CA TRP A 109 -13.53 8.09 9.23
C TRP A 109 -12.24 8.20 8.41
N SER A 110 -11.86 7.15 7.69
CA SER A 110 -10.64 7.12 6.87
C SER A 110 -10.73 8.05 5.66
N PHE A 111 -11.90 8.18 5.04
CA PHE A 111 -12.09 9.00 3.84
C PHE A 111 -12.47 10.46 4.14
N GLN A 112 -13.03 10.76 5.31
CA GLN A 112 -13.39 12.13 5.71
C GLN A 112 -12.18 13.00 6.11
N GLY A 113 -10.98 12.42 6.21
CA GLY A 113 -9.74 13.19 6.39
C GLY A 113 -9.44 13.62 7.83
N ASN A 114 -10.09 13.01 8.82
CA ASN A 114 -9.91 13.30 10.26
C ASN A 114 -8.56 12.84 10.84
N GLN A 115 -7.61 12.44 10.00
CA GLN A 115 -6.25 12.09 10.40
C GLN A 115 -5.29 13.06 9.72
N GLY A 116 -4.59 13.89 10.50
CA GLY A 116 -3.72 14.95 9.99
C GLY A 116 -2.62 14.53 9.00
N SER A 117 -2.39 13.23 8.82
CA SER A 117 -1.46 12.67 7.84
C SER A 117 -2.10 11.69 6.84
N SER A 118 -3.42 11.45 6.88
CA SER A 118 -4.02 10.46 5.99
C SER A 118 -4.04 10.93 4.55
N VAL A 119 -3.59 10.02 3.69
CA VAL A 119 -3.77 10.11 2.26
C VAL A 119 -5.03 9.32 1.96
N ARG A 120 -6.01 9.92 1.28
CA ARG A 120 -7.22 9.19 0.84
C ARG A 120 -6.83 8.26 -0.30
N TRP A 121 -7.15 6.97 -0.17
CA TRP A 121 -6.72 5.96 -1.14
C TRP A 121 -7.15 6.30 -2.58
N HIS A 122 -8.45 6.55 -2.80
CA HIS A 122 -9.00 6.83 -4.14
C HIS A 122 -8.30 8.05 -4.76
N ALA A 123 -8.19 9.16 -4.04
CA ALA A 123 -7.56 10.38 -4.52
C ALA A 123 -6.07 10.18 -4.85
N HIS A 124 -5.38 9.33 -4.09
CA HIS A 124 -3.96 9.03 -4.34
C HIS A 124 -3.77 8.19 -5.60
N VAL A 125 -4.53 7.10 -5.77
CA VAL A 125 -4.42 6.27 -6.98
C VAL A 125 -4.84 7.04 -8.22
N GLU A 126 -5.93 7.80 -8.16
CA GLU A 126 -6.38 8.62 -9.28
C GLU A 126 -5.35 9.68 -9.67
N ARG A 127 -4.74 10.35 -8.70
CA ARG A 127 -3.67 11.32 -8.98
C ARG A 127 -2.44 10.65 -9.57
N ALA A 128 -2.06 9.48 -9.08
CA ALA A 128 -0.91 8.76 -9.62
C ALA A 128 -1.13 8.32 -11.07
N PHE A 129 -2.34 7.91 -11.43
CA PHE A 129 -2.67 7.48 -12.79
C PHE A 129 -2.75 8.63 -13.81
N ARG A 130 -2.74 9.89 -13.35
CA ARG A 130 -2.58 11.09 -14.20
C ARG A 130 -1.11 11.44 -14.49
N HIS A 131 -0.17 10.68 -13.95
CA HIS A 131 1.26 10.91 -14.11
C HIS A 131 1.93 9.73 -14.82
N PRO A 132 3.05 9.96 -15.53
CA PRO A 132 3.75 8.94 -16.30
C PRO A 132 4.65 8.07 -15.39
N TYR A 133 4.08 7.54 -14.32
CA TYR A 133 4.76 6.60 -13.45
C TYR A 133 4.75 5.21 -14.07
N VAL A 134 5.83 4.46 -13.83
CA VAL A 134 5.83 3.01 -14.09
C VAL A 134 5.04 2.33 -12.99
N ARG A 135 3.98 1.63 -13.40
CA ARG A 135 2.94 1.14 -12.49
C ARG A 135 2.97 -0.37 -12.38
N LEU A 136 2.85 -0.85 -11.15
CA LEU A 136 2.66 -2.26 -10.83
C LEU A 136 1.69 -2.41 -9.67
N SER A 137 0.91 -3.48 -9.69
CA SER A 137 0.01 -3.82 -8.59
C SER A 137 0.71 -4.74 -7.59
N TYR A 138 0.31 -4.64 -6.32
CA TYR A 138 0.70 -5.57 -5.27
C TYR A 138 0.29 -7.00 -5.63
N GLU A 139 -0.88 -7.15 -6.23
CA GLU A 139 -1.43 -8.44 -6.65
C GLU A 139 -0.55 -9.11 -7.73
N ALA A 140 -0.11 -8.36 -8.74
CA ALA A 140 0.81 -8.86 -9.76
C ALA A 140 2.17 -9.23 -9.15
N MET A 141 2.70 -8.37 -8.27
CA MET A 141 3.97 -8.64 -7.57
C MET A 141 3.87 -9.86 -6.65
N LYS A 142 2.70 -10.14 -6.07
CA LYS A 142 2.45 -11.30 -5.23
C LYS A 142 2.29 -12.59 -6.04
N ALA A 143 1.67 -12.52 -7.21
CA ALA A 143 1.47 -13.65 -8.12
C ALA A 143 2.79 -14.09 -8.78
N ASP A 144 3.53 -13.14 -9.34
CA ASP A 144 4.85 -13.36 -9.94
C ASP A 144 5.73 -12.14 -9.72
N THR A 145 6.53 -12.18 -8.65
CA THR A 145 7.43 -11.08 -8.31
C THR A 145 8.48 -10.84 -9.38
N PHE A 146 9.00 -11.91 -10.01
CA PHE A 146 10.05 -11.77 -11.01
C PHE A 146 9.51 -11.05 -12.24
N ALA A 147 8.41 -11.54 -12.82
CA ALA A 147 7.83 -10.94 -14.02
C ALA A 147 7.37 -9.49 -13.77
N ALA A 148 6.69 -9.24 -12.64
CA ALA A 148 6.18 -7.90 -12.33
C ALA A 148 7.30 -6.87 -12.14
N VAL A 149 8.37 -7.23 -11.43
CA VAL A 149 9.48 -6.32 -11.13
C VAL A 149 10.43 -6.18 -12.32
N ALA A 150 10.69 -7.25 -13.07
CA ALA A 150 11.52 -7.19 -14.29
C ALA A 150 10.94 -6.22 -15.32
N ARG A 151 9.64 -6.36 -15.62
CA ARG A 151 8.91 -5.45 -16.51
C ARG A 151 9.00 -4.00 -16.03
N ALA A 152 8.81 -3.77 -14.73
CA ALA A 152 8.87 -2.42 -14.18
C ALA A 152 10.30 -1.82 -14.24
N ILE A 153 11.34 -2.63 -14.03
CA ILE A 153 12.74 -2.19 -14.18
C ILE A 153 13.03 -1.79 -15.62
N GLU A 154 12.58 -2.59 -16.57
CA GLU A 154 12.75 -2.32 -18.00
C GLU A 154 12.00 -1.06 -18.43
N GLU A 155 10.75 -0.88 -17.99
CA GLU A 155 9.96 0.31 -18.30
C GLU A 155 10.57 1.59 -17.70
N VAL A 156 11.17 1.53 -16.50
CA VAL A 156 11.82 2.70 -15.86
C VAL A 156 13.18 3.01 -16.49
N SER A 157 13.98 1.99 -16.78
CA SER A 157 15.38 2.15 -17.17
C SER A 157 15.62 2.13 -18.68
N GLY A 158 14.69 1.57 -19.46
CA GLY A 158 14.86 1.24 -20.87
C GLY A 158 15.76 0.03 -21.12
N VAL A 159 16.15 -0.70 -20.08
CA VAL A 159 17.07 -1.85 -20.15
C VAL A 159 16.44 -3.06 -19.47
N ALA A 160 16.47 -4.20 -20.14
CA ALA A 160 16.00 -5.46 -19.59
C ALA A 160 16.67 -5.77 -18.24
N ALA A 161 15.88 -6.23 -17.27
CA ALA A 161 16.40 -6.56 -15.94
C ALA A 161 17.36 -7.76 -16.00
N ASP A 162 18.46 -7.70 -15.26
CA ASP A 162 19.36 -8.85 -15.10
C ASP A 162 18.64 -9.96 -14.34
N PRO A 163 18.40 -11.14 -14.96
CA PRO A 163 17.63 -12.21 -14.33
C PRO A 163 18.29 -12.79 -13.08
N GLY A 164 19.63 -12.90 -13.07
CA GLY A 164 20.38 -13.47 -11.95
C GLY A 164 20.34 -12.54 -10.73
N ARG A 165 20.60 -11.25 -10.96
CA ARG A 165 20.57 -10.21 -9.93
C ARG A 165 19.17 -10.05 -9.34
N LEU A 166 18.14 -10.05 -10.19
CA LEU A 166 16.75 -9.93 -9.73
C LEU A 166 16.30 -11.16 -8.92
N LYS A 167 16.63 -12.38 -9.36
CA LYS A 167 16.34 -13.60 -8.58
C LYS A 167 17.02 -13.58 -7.22
N ALA A 168 18.27 -13.15 -7.14
CA ALA A 168 19.00 -13.01 -5.88
C ALA A 168 18.32 -11.98 -4.96
N ALA A 169 17.98 -10.80 -5.49
CA ALA A 169 17.29 -9.75 -4.73
C ALA A 169 15.91 -10.21 -4.20
N ILE A 170 15.14 -10.94 -5.00
CA ILE A 170 13.85 -11.50 -4.58
C ILE A 170 14.05 -12.53 -3.46
N ALA A 171 15.02 -13.44 -3.59
CA ALA A 171 15.31 -14.48 -2.61
C ALA A 171 15.82 -13.92 -1.26
N ALA A 172 16.52 -12.79 -1.28
CA ALA A 172 16.94 -12.06 -0.07
C ALA A 172 15.73 -11.43 0.66
N ASN A 173 14.71 -11.02 -0.10
CA ASN A 173 13.53 -10.32 0.39
C ASN A 173 12.30 -11.20 0.59
N ALA A 174 12.46 -12.52 0.55
CA ALA A 174 11.38 -13.47 0.75
C ALA A 174 10.65 -13.19 2.08
N PHE A 175 9.32 -13.23 2.03
CA PHE A 175 8.42 -12.81 3.11
C PHE A 175 8.73 -13.53 4.44
N GLU A 176 9.08 -14.82 4.38
CA GLU A 176 9.46 -15.65 5.53
C GLU A 176 10.70 -15.14 6.26
N LYS A 177 11.70 -14.62 5.53
CA LYS A 177 12.95 -14.09 6.12
C LYS A 177 12.74 -12.77 6.86
N LYS A 178 11.74 -11.97 6.47
CA LYS A 178 11.43 -10.68 7.12
C LYS A 178 10.49 -10.78 8.31
N LYS A 179 9.70 -11.86 8.41
CA LYS A 179 8.82 -12.12 9.56
C LYS A 179 9.62 -12.40 10.85
N ALA A 180 10.86 -12.86 10.71
CA ALA A 180 11.81 -13.10 11.81
C ALA A 180 12.47 -11.82 12.38
N ALA A 181 12.24 -10.65 11.78
CA ALA A 181 12.76 -9.37 12.25
C ALA A 181 11.68 -8.57 13.03
N ASP A 182 12.11 -7.70 13.94
CA ASP A 182 11.34 -6.91 14.93
C ASP A 182 10.19 -6.01 14.37
N ASN A 183 9.97 -6.03 13.05
CA ASN A 183 8.94 -5.29 12.31
C ASN A 183 7.71 -6.13 11.92
N ALA A 184 7.50 -7.28 12.57
CA ALA A 184 6.43 -8.24 12.25
C ALA A 184 5.00 -7.63 12.29
N HIS A 185 4.77 -6.57 13.06
CA HIS A 185 3.47 -5.89 13.14
C HIS A 185 3.01 -5.27 11.81
N PHE A 186 3.92 -4.96 10.87
CA PHE A 186 3.56 -4.51 9.53
C PHE A 186 3.17 -5.65 8.57
N LEU A 187 3.51 -6.90 8.89
CA LEU A 187 3.42 -8.10 8.04
C LEU A 187 2.27 -9.01 8.50
N ARG A 188 1.02 -8.64 8.17
CA ARG A 188 -0.18 -9.34 8.70
C ARG A 188 -0.51 -10.67 8.01
N SER A 189 -0.37 -10.76 6.69
CA SER A 189 -0.71 -11.99 5.94
C SER A 189 -0.16 -11.95 4.51
N GLY A 190 0.03 -10.75 3.95
CA GLY A 190 0.50 -10.60 2.57
C GLY A 190 -0.47 -11.17 1.52
N THR A 191 -1.67 -11.60 1.95
CA THR A 191 -2.72 -12.19 1.10
C THR A 191 -3.51 -11.11 0.38
N THR A 192 -3.92 -11.41 -0.84
CA THR A 192 -4.79 -10.59 -1.69
C THR A 192 -6.24 -11.04 -1.54
N GLY A 193 -7.18 -10.11 -1.51
CA GLY A 193 -8.61 -10.41 -1.36
C GLY A 193 -9.03 -10.79 0.06
N ASP A 194 -8.20 -10.54 1.07
CA ASP A 194 -8.55 -10.83 2.47
C ASP A 194 -9.72 -9.95 2.93
N TRP A 195 -9.92 -8.79 2.28
CA TRP A 195 -11.06 -7.91 2.51
C TRP A 195 -12.42 -8.62 2.47
N ARG A 196 -12.58 -9.65 1.62
CA ARG A 196 -13.84 -10.39 1.48
C ARG A 196 -14.31 -11.06 2.77
N LYS A 197 -13.39 -11.37 3.70
CA LYS A 197 -13.72 -11.98 5.00
C LYS A 197 -14.25 -10.96 6.00
N HIS A 198 -13.84 -9.70 5.86
CA HIS A 198 -14.08 -8.66 6.87
C HIS A 198 -15.18 -7.69 6.45
N PHE A 199 -15.38 -7.48 5.15
CA PHE A 199 -16.41 -6.57 4.66
C PHE A 199 -17.82 -7.15 4.91
N SER A 200 -18.64 -6.39 5.65
CA SER A 200 -20.09 -6.49 5.63
C SER A 200 -20.66 -5.73 4.44
N ARG A 201 -21.94 -5.96 4.11
CA ARG A 201 -22.65 -5.19 3.08
C ARG A 201 -22.61 -3.69 3.37
N ALA A 202 -22.85 -3.30 4.61
CA ALA A 202 -22.76 -1.90 5.02
C ALA A 202 -21.36 -1.32 4.78
N ALA A 203 -20.29 -2.08 5.03
CA ALA A 203 -18.93 -1.63 4.75
C ALA A 203 -18.69 -1.48 3.24
N ALA A 204 -19.21 -2.41 2.44
CA ALA A 204 -19.11 -2.35 0.99
C ALA A 204 -19.81 -1.10 0.42
N GLU A 205 -21.03 -0.81 0.86
CA GLU A 205 -21.79 0.40 0.47
C GLU A 205 -21.05 1.69 0.83
N ARG A 206 -20.49 1.78 2.05
CA ARG A 206 -19.67 2.94 2.45
C ARG A 206 -18.45 3.10 1.56
N PHE A 207 -17.75 2.00 1.27
CA PHE A 207 -16.54 2.06 0.43
C PHE A 207 -16.88 2.48 -1.00
N GLU A 208 -17.94 1.90 -1.56
CA GLU A 208 -18.42 2.19 -2.91
C GLU A 208 -18.62 3.71 -3.09
N GLY A 209 -19.36 4.33 -2.16
CA GLY A 209 -19.67 5.76 -2.22
C GLY A 209 -18.45 6.68 -2.24
N TYR A 210 -17.29 6.24 -1.72
CA TYR A 210 -16.04 7.03 -1.79
C TYR A 210 -15.12 6.65 -2.93
N ALA A 211 -15.10 5.38 -3.32
CA ALA A 211 -13.90 4.79 -3.94
C ALA A 211 -14.20 3.80 -5.07
N ASN A 212 -15.46 3.58 -5.44
CA ASN A 212 -15.82 2.64 -6.51
C ASN A 212 -15.19 3.01 -7.86
N ARG A 213 -15.19 4.31 -8.21
CA ARG A 213 -14.55 4.81 -9.44
C ARG A 213 -13.08 4.39 -9.54
N ALA A 214 -12.37 4.40 -8.42
CA ALA A 214 -10.98 3.97 -8.37
C ALA A 214 -10.82 2.44 -8.49
N LEU A 215 -11.77 1.63 -7.99
CA LEU A 215 -11.76 0.18 -8.25
C LEU A 215 -11.95 -0.11 -9.74
N VAL A 216 -12.92 0.54 -10.37
CA VAL A 216 -13.20 0.38 -11.81
C VAL A 216 -12.01 0.85 -12.65
N MET A 217 -11.44 2.02 -12.35
CA MET A 217 -10.25 2.53 -13.03
C MET A 217 -9.05 1.57 -12.96
N LEU A 218 -8.90 0.86 -11.84
CA LEU A 218 -7.80 -0.08 -11.63
C LEU A 218 -8.10 -1.49 -12.16
N GLY A 219 -9.32 -1.73 -12.68
CA GLY A 219 -9.75 -3.03 -13.20
C GLY A 219 -10.05 -4.07 -12.12
N TYR A 220 -10.23 -3.66 -10.87
CA TYR A 220 -10.62 -4.59 -9.79
C TYR A 220 -12.09 -4.99 -9.89
N GLU A 221 -12.95 -4.12 -10.43
CA GLU A 221 -14.39 -4.32 -10.56
C GLU A 221 -14.90 -3.66 -11.85
N ALA A 222 -16.02 -4.12 -12.39
CA ALA A 222 -16.66 -3.50 -13.56
C ALA A 222 -17.68 -2.41 -13.20
N GLY A 223 -18.15 -2.40 -11.94
CA GLY A 223 -19.20 -1.53 -11.45
C GLY A 223 -19.38 -1.72 -9.95
N SER A 224 -20.58 -1.48 -9.42
CA SER A 224 -20.89 -1.57 -7.99
C SER A 224 -21.44 -2.94 -7.54
N ASP A 225 -21.66 -3.86 -8.48
CA ASP A 225 -22.31 -5.17 -8.24
C ASP A 225 -21.56 -6.06 -7.23
N TRP A 226 -20.27 -5.81 -7.02
CA TRP A 226 -19.47 -6.52 -6.03
C TRP A 226 -19.98 -6.33 -4.59
N ILE A 227 -20.75 -5.28 -4.31
CA ILE A 227 -21.43 -5.09 -3.01
C ILE A 227 -22.31 -6.30 -2.69
N GLU A 228 -23.00 -6.85 -3.70
CA GLU A 228 -23.94 -7.96 -3.52
C GLU A 228 -23.26 -9.25 -3.04
N THR A 229 -21.95 -9.38 -3.29
CA THR A 229 -21.14 -10.50 -2.81
C THR A 229 -20.82 -10.41 -1.31
N CYS A 230 -21.08 -9.28 -0.67
CA CYS A 230 -20.88 -9.09 0.76
C CYS A 230 -22.14 -9.48 1.53
N THR A 231 -21.97 -10.38 2.49
CA THR A 231 -23.04 -10.76 3.40
C THR A 231 -23.39 -9.61 4.35
N PRO A 232 -24.64 -9.56 4.87
CA PRO A 232 -25.02 -8.62 5.92
C PRO A 232 -24.05 -8.60 7.10
#